data_AF-A0A7Y4SU00-F1
#
_entry.id   AF-A0A7Y4SU00-F1
#
_cell.length_a   1.000
_cell.length_b   1.000
_cell.length_c   1.000
_cell.angle_alpha   90.00
_cell.angle_beta   90.00
_cell.angle_gamma   90.00
#
_symmetry.space_group_name_H-M   'P 1'
#
loop_
_entity.id
_entity.type
_entity.pdbx_description
1 polymer ?
#
loop_
_entity_poly.entity_id
_entity_poly.type
_entity_poly.pdbx_seq_one_letter_code
_entity_poly.pdbx_strand_id
1 'polypeptide(L)'
;ADGAEVAPEAPSAKPRLVDHPRRNELARWLEDSLRDREIDVALLGGHKYMINSCLGIKASAGEFRLKLANPSVRFENTGIVLTLAIDHVAFSALKLRMRPNPNPLELCKFGKKFEVGGAMEDVRLTLRFDPLYDPERCRVGLWGDANPEVRIGNLNLKPLQNDLDKMAKNMVEDALTFALQVSVDGMYSALGDLLFSAVDQFLEADCPTKPGEAGRTTTRIGGVLGGAATSGGARSGGSGGATSGSTSGSAGATTNASPDVQALLARIATLETRIAELETGGPPPGDLEGLLGQAIERLGALDARAAGPELRDLLARFLGLALERSRLGDPRTLMDELTRMVVDPRPRTAEPVGAAASSANVPWYLVPNPELKGRMGRVVVRFPDAKLASGTYVELHRDGKEVTHAYGEPAWELLPGMYDVQVLGVRVAGCEVRSGHDTLVRTGMLTIELGAGTFFRLFQKGEKQELTHGYGSLTTGLLCHGSGEYEVEIQDQRAPVTVREGEIAKF
;
A
#
# COMPACT_ATOMS: atom_id res chain seq x y z
N ALA A 1 -28.49 -14.08 45.34
CA ALA A 1 -27.08 -14.46 45.20
C ALA A 1 -26.69 -14.07 43.79
N ASP A 2 -26.21 -12.83 43.66
CA ASP A 2 -26.47 -12.06 42.45
C ASP A 2 -25.20 -12.07 41.61
N GLY A 3 -25.29 -12.72 40.45
CA GLY A 3 -24.17 -12.84 39.53
C GLY A 3 -23.88 -11.50 38.89
N ALA A 4 -22.88 -10.79 39.41
CA ALA A 4 -22.33 -9.62 38.74
C ALA A 4 -21.71 -10.05 37.41
N GLU A 5 -22.30 -9.58 36.31
CA GLU A 5 -21.80 -9.78 34.96
C GLU A 5 -20.43 -9.08 34.85
N VAL A 6 -19.36 -9.86 34.75
CA VAL A 6 -18.00 -9.33 34.62
C VAL A 6 -17.89 -8.71 33.24
N ALA A 7 -17.80 -7.37 33.19
CA ALA A 7 -17.64 -6.64 31.94
C ALA A 7 -16.41 -7.18 31.18
N PRO A 8 -16.53 -7.43 29.86
CA PRO A 8 -15.42 -7.98 29.09
C PRO A 8 -14.22 -7.05 29.17
N GLU A 9 -13.09 -7.59 29.59
CA GLU A 9 -11.82 -6.88 29.68
C GLU A 9 -11.47 -6.33 28.29
N ALA A 10 -11.14 -5.04 28.22
CA ALA A 10 -10.83 -4.41 26.94
C ALA A 10 -9.62 -5.13 26.31
N PRO A 11 -9.67 -5.46 25.01
CA PRO A 11 -8.59 -6.21 24.37
C PRO A 11 -7.28 -5.45 24.55
N SER A 12 -6.32 -6.11 25.20
CA SER A 12 -5.00 -5.53 25.45
C SER A 12 -4.40 -5.07 24.12
N ALA A 13 -3.90 -3.83 24.10
CA ALA A 13 -3.27 -3.28 22.90
C ALA A 13 -2.11 -4.21 22.50
N LYS A 14 -2.12 -4.67 21.24
CA LYS A 14 -1.05 -5.55 20.73
C LYS A 14 0.30 -4.83 20.91
N PRO A 15 1.32 -5.49 21.48
CA PRO A 15 2.60 -4.85 21.74
C PRO A 15 3.24 -4.40 20.43
N ARG A 16 3.79 -3.19 20.41
CA ARG A 16 4.47 -2.63 19.25
C ARG A 16 5.97 -2.89 19.38
N LEU A 17 6.68 -2.93 18.25
CA LEU A 17 8.13 -3.12 18.27
C LEU A 17 8.88 -1.96 18.96
N VAL A 18 8.28 -0.76 19.03
CA VAL A 18 8.80 0.36 19.83
C VAL A 18 8.79 0.08 21.33
N ASP A 19 7.95 -0.82 21.83
CA ASP A 19 7.88 -1.19 23.25
C ASP A 19 8.90 -2.29 23.62
N HIS A 20 9.62 -2.82 22.62
CA HIS A 20 10.59 -3.90 22.82
C HIS A 20 11.76 -3.47 23.74
N PRO A 21 12.10 -4.23 24.79
CA PRO A 21 13.09 -3.81 25.79
C PRO A 21 14.48 -3.56 25.19
N ARG A 22 14.84 -4.30 24.13
CA ARG A 22 16.12 -4.17 23.40
C ARG A 22 16.03 -3.31 22.12
N ARG A 23 15.02 -2.44 21.97
CA ARG A 23 14.83 -1.62 20.75
C ARG A 23 16.09 -0.84 20.30
N ASN A 24 16.88 -0.31 21.23
CA ASN A 24 18.11 0.42 20.91
C ASN A 24 19.22 -0.49 20.35
N GLU A 25 19.19 -1.79 20.64
CA GLU A 25 20.10 -2.78 20.04
C GLU A 25 19.57 -3.24 18.68
N LEU A 26 18.25 -3.41 18.54
CA LEU A 26 17.59 -3.67 17.26
C LEU A 26 17.85 -2.55 16.24
N ALA A 27 17.83 -1.27 16.67
CA ALA A 27 18.22 -0.15 15.82
C ALA A 27 19.62 -0.33 15.21
N ARG A 28 20.64 -0.55 16.06
CA ARG A 28 22.03 -0.75 15.62
C ARG A 28 22.17 -2.01 14.76
N TRP A 29 21.47 -3.09 15.12
CA TRP A 29 21.45 -4.33 14.34
C TRP A 29 20.92 -4.11 12.92
N LEU A 30 19.86 -3.32 12.76
CA LEU A 30 19.33 -2.95 11.46
C LEU A 30 20.29 -2.03 10.70
N GLU A 31 20.89 -1.04 11.36
CA GLU A 31 21.94 -0.19 10.75
C GLU A 31 23.09 -1.05 10.21
N ASP A 32 23.62 -1.99 10.99
CA ASP A 32 24.74 -2.84 10.57
C ASP A 32 24.33 -3.90 9.53
N SER A 33 23.09 -4.41 9.56
CA SER A 33 22.59 -5.40 8.59
C SER A 33 22.33 -4.80 7.20
N LEU A 34 21.96 -3.52 7.14
CA LEU A 34 21.66 -2.76 5.92
C LEU A 34 22.88 -2.06 5.31
N ARG A 35 23.95 -1.86 6.09
CA ARG A 35 25.17 -1.17 5.64
C ARG A 35 25.80 -1.91 4.46
N ASP A 36 26.18 -1.14 3.43
CA ASP A 36 26.82 -1.63 2.20
C ASP A 36 25.98 -2.64 1.38
N ARG A 37 24.70 -2.84 1.72
CA ARG A 37 23.77 -3.61 0.87
C ARG A 37 23.47 -2.87 -0.42
N GLU A 38 23.22 -3.61 -1.49
CA GLU A 38 22.72 -3.07 -2.76
C GLU A 38 21.29 -3.58 -2.98
N ILE A 39 20.39 -2.68 -3.38
CA ILE A 39 19.04 -3.04 -3.85
C ILE A 39 18.87 -2.59 -5.30
N ASP A 40 18.43 -3.51 -6.15
CA ASP A 40 18.04 -3.22 -7.53
C ASP A 40 16.56 -2.80 -7.54
N VAL A 41 16.29 -1.54 -7.89
CA VAL A 41 14.93 -0.99 -8.01
C VAL A 41 14.60 -0.79 -9.48
N ALA A 42 13.57 -1.47 -9.99
CA ALA A 42 13.04 -1.25 -11.33
C ALA A 42 11.80 -0.34 -11.27
N LEU A 43 11.86 0.85 -11.86
CA LEU A 43 10.69 1.73 -11.94
C LEU A 43 9.67 1.24 -12.98
N LEU A 44 8.39 1.50 -12.72
CA LEU A 44 7.28 0.95 -13.50
C LEU A 44 7.29 1.34 -14.98
N GLY A 45 6.97 0.34 -15.81
CA GLY A 45 7.16 0.35 -17.25
C GLY A 45 6.19 1.24 -18.05
N GLY A 46 6.43 2.54 -18.08
CA GLY A 46 5.95 3.38 -19.18
C GLY A 46 4.62 4.08 -18.95
N HIS A 47 4.55 4.92 -17.93
CA HIS A 47 3.42 5.82 -17.71
C HIS A 47 3.29 6.84 -18.86
N LYS A 48 2.05 7.22 -19.19
CA LYS A 48 1.72 8.15 -20.28
C LYS A 48 1.15 9.44 -19.70
N TYR A 49 1.87 10.53 -19.83
CA TYR A 49 1.43 11.88 -19.49
C TYR A 49 0.88 12.53 -20.76
N MET A 50 -0.44 12.59 -20.91
CA MET A 50 -1.11 13.11 -22.11
C MET A 50 -1.67 14.51 -21.84
N ILE A 51 -1.37 15.47 -22.73
CA ILE A 51 -1.99 16.81 -22.73
C ILE A 51 -3.28 16.78 -23.56
N ASN A 52 -3.29 16.00 -24.65
CA ASN A 52 -4.49 15.66 -25.42
C ASN A 52 -4.26 14.31 -26.13
N SER A 53 -5.15 13.89 -27.02
CA SER A 53 -5.04 12.60 -27.74
C SER A 53 -3.75 12.41 -28.58
N CYS A 54 -3.14 13.50 -29.04
CA CYS A 54 -2.00 13.53 -29.96
C CYS A 54 -0.75 14.27 -29.44
N LEU A 55 -0.76 14.75 -28.18
CA LEU A 55 0.36 15.42 -27.51
C LEU A 55 0.56 14.83 -26.11
N GLY A 56 1.78 14.38 -25.83
CA GLY A 56 2.09 13.73 -24.55
C GLY A 56 3.46 13.04 -24.52
N ILE A 57 3.87 12.63 -23.33
CA ILE A 57 5.16 12.00 -23.04
C ILE A 57 4.90 10.62 -22.42
N LYS A 58 5.48 9.56 -23.00
CA LYS A 58 5.56 8.25 -22.33
C LYS A 58 6.92 8.17 -21.66
N ALA A 59 6.95 8.13 -20.33
CA ALA A 59 8.18 7.95 -19.56
C ALA A 59 8.19 6.55 -18.96
N SER A 60 9.29 5.84 -19.14
CA SER A 60 9.59 4.59 -18.42
C SER A 60 10.97 4.83 -17.81
N ALA A 61 11.10 4.79 -16.50
CA ALA A 61 12.41 4.61 -15.90
C ALA A 61 12.72 3.11 -15.86
N GLY A 62 14.00 2.75 -15.81
CA GLY A 62 14.47 1.37 -15.80
C GLY A 62 14.99 0.98 -14.42
N GLU A 63 16.08 0.23 -14.40
CA GLU A 63 16.73 -0.27 -13.19
C GLU A 63 17.69 0.76 -12.60
N PHE A 64 17.67 0.88 -11.28
CA PHE A 64 18.56 1.68 -10.44
C PHE A 64 19.24 0.75 -9.43
N ARG A 65 20.57 0.82 -9.34
CA ARG A 65 21.32 0.17 -8.25
C ARG A 65 21.47 1.18 -7.11
N LEU A 66 20.80 0.92 -5.99
CA LEU A 66 20.89 1.76 -4.81
C LEU A 66 21.81 1.08 -3.80
N LYS A 67 23.04 1.59 -3.65
CA LYS A 67 23.95 1.13 -2.59
C LYS A 67 23.62 1.86 -1.29
N LEU A 68 23.16 1.12 -0.29
CA LEU A 68 22.73 1.64 1.01
C LEU A 68 23.95 2.04 1.85
N ALA A 69 24.28 3.34 1.84
CA ALA A 69 25.30 3.91 2.70
C ALA A 69 24.66 4.53 3.95
N ASN A 70 25.46 4.61 5.02
CA ASN A 70 25.13 5.32 6.26
C ASN A 70 23.67 5.14 6.76
N PRO A 71 23.15 3.90 6.86
CA PRO A 71 21.82 3.67 7.41
C PRO A 71 21.73 4.21 8.84
N SER A 72 20.61 4.83 9.16
CA SER A 72 20.27 5.29 10.50
C SER A 72 18.87 4.82 10.87
N VAL A 73 18.73 4.22 12.05
CA VAL A 73 17.46 3.67 12.55
C VAL A 73 17.13 4.28 13.89
N ARG A 74 15.95 4.90 13.97
CA ARG A 74 15.42 5.50 15.19
C ARG A 74 13.98 5.08 15.43
N PHE A 75 13.61 4.96 16.70
CA PHE A 75 12.25 4.71 17.12
C PHE A 75 11.59 6.06 17.42
N GLU A 76 10.49 6.38 16.73
CA GLU A 76 9.77 7.64 16.87
C GLU A 76 8.27 7.39 17.03
N ASN A 77 7.66 8.00 18.05
CA ASN A 77 6.26 7.81 18.42
C ASN A 77 5.93 6.32 18.62
N THR A 78 5.18 5.73 17.70
CA THR A 78 4.75 4.32 17.73
C THR A 78 5.62 3.38 16.89
N GLY A 79 6.47 3.91 16.01
CA GLY A 79 7.10 3.13 14.94
C GLY A 79 8.61 3.30 14.81
N ILE A 80 9.13 2.79 13.70
CA ILE A 80 10.53 2.89 13.29
C ILE A 80 10.64 3.86 12.10
N VAL A 81 11.64 4.73 12.16
CA VAL A 81 12.06 5.58 11.04
C VAL A 81 13.47 5.15 10.65
N LEU A 82 13.56 4.45 9.52
CA LEU A 82 14.80 4.11 8.84
C LEU A 82 15.13 5.25 7.85
N THR A 83 16.35 5.76 7.90
CA THR A 83 16.90 6.70 6.91
C THR A 83 18.11 6.07 6.25
N LEU A 84 18.14 6.05 4.92
CA LEU A 84 19.23 5.56 4.08
C LEU A 84 19.76 6.73 3.27
N ALA A 85 21.08 6.95 3.31
CA ALA A 85 21.75 7.95 2.50
C ALA A 85 22.52 7.26 1.37
N ILE A 86 22.46 7.80 0.16
CA ILE A 86 23.10 7.23 -1.02
C ILE A 86 23.79 8.38 -1.76
N ASP A 87 25.11 8.43 -1.64
CA ASP A 87 25.92 9.55 -2.11
C ASP A 87 25.77 9.78 -3.62
N HIS A 88 25.66 8.71 -4.40
CA HIS A 88 25.57 8.74 -5.85
C HIS A 88 24.81 7.54 -6.42
N VAL A 89 23.89 7.80 -7.37
CA VAL A 89 23.17 6.78 -8.15
C VAL A 89 23.27 7.13 -9.63
N ALA A 90 24.11 6.39 -10.37
CA ALA A 90 24.16 6.48 -11.82
C ALA A 90 23.02 5.66 -12.46
N PHE A 91 22.40 6.19 -13.51
CA PHE A 91 21.35 5.47 -14.24
C PHE A 91 21.40 5.77 -15.76
N SER A 92 21.09 4.76 -16.58
CA SER A 92 20.95 4.88 -18.04
C SER A 92 19.48 4.78 -18.48
N ALA A 93 18.57 5.02 -17.54
CA ALA A 93 17.35 4.23 -17.45
C ALA A 93 16.07 4.95 -17.94
N LEU A 94 16.08 6.28 -18.10
CA LEU A 94 14.88 7.05 -18.42
C LEU A 94 14.58 6.99 -19.93
N LYS A 95 13.77 6.01 -20.32
CA LYS A 95 13.24 5.80 -21.68
C LYS A 95 12.01 6.68 -21.90
N LEU A 96 12.24 7.81 -22.57
CA LEU A 96 11.20 8.74 -22.98
C LEU A 96 10.72 8.44 -24.42
N ARG A 97 9.46 8.79 -24.70
CA ARG A 97 8.88 8.89 -26.05
C ARG A 97 7.94 10.07 -26.09
N MET A 98 8.00 10.88 -27.14
CA MET A 98 7.12 12.04 -27.31
C MET A 98 6.01 11.78 -28.34
N ARG A 99 4.94 12.54 -28.21
CA ARG A 99 3.89 12.80 -29.19
C ARG A 99 3.80 14.33 -29.39
N PRO A 100 3.62 14.84 -30.62
CA PRO A 100 3.42 14.07 -31.84
C PRO A 100 4.70 13.33 -32.31
N ASN A 101 4.51 12.25 -33.06
CA ASN A 101 5.61 11.55 -33.73
C ASN A 101 6.21 12.45 -34.82
N PRO A 102 7.54 12.61 -34.94
CA PRO A 102 8.14 13.30 -36.08
C PRO A 102 7.85 12.62 -37.43
N ASN A 103 7.38 11.36 -37.46
CA ASN A 103 6.83 10.74 -38.65
C ASN A 103 5.41 11.30 -38.94
N PRO A 104 5.19 12.05 -40.06
CA PRO A 104 3.91 12.68 -40.35
C PRO A 104 2.77 11.67 -40.58
N LEU A 105 3.08 10.43 -40.97
CA LEU A 105 2.09 9.36 -41.14
C LEU A 105 1.60 8.78 -39.80
N GLU A 106 2.24 9.15 -38.69
CA GLU A 106 2.00 8.56 -37.37
C GLU A 106 1.92 9.62 -36.26
N LEU A 107 1.56 10.87 -36.59
CA LEU A 107 1.55 12.03 -35.67
C LEU A 107 1.00 11.71 -34.27
N CYS A 108 -0.14 11.01 -34.16
CA CYS A 108 -0.76 10.69 -32.87
C CYS A 108 -0.24 9.38 -32.20
N LYS A 109 0.81 8.73 -32.73
CA LYS A 109 1.51 7.60 -32.07
C LYS A 109 2.73 8.12 -31.31
N PHE A 110 3.21 7.37 -30.31
CA PHE A 110 4.47 7.71 -29.66
C PHE A 110 5.64 7.46 -30.60
N GLY A 111 6.58 8.41 -30.69
CA GLY A 111 7.80 8.28 -31.48
C GLY A 111 8.77 7.22 -30.95
N LYS A 112 9.98 7.20 -31.53
CA LYS A 112 11.08 6.32 -31.10
C LYS A 112 11.41 6.54 -29.62
N LYS A 113 11.91 5.48 -28.96
CA LYS A 113 12.50 5.62 -27.60
C LYS A 113 13.75 6.50 -27.72
N PHE A 114 13.89 7.48 -26.84
CA PHE A 114 15.16 8.11 -26.55
C PHE A 114 15.52 7.78 -25.09
N GLU A 115 16.77 7.40 -24.88
CA GLU A 115 17.30 7.04 -23.57
C GLU A 115 18.01 8.27 -23.00
N VAL A 116 17.54 8.70 -21.84
CA VAL A 116 18.15 9.76 -21.04
C VAL A 116 18.84 9.07 -19.88
N GLY A 117 20.16 9.14 -19.87
CA GLY A 117 20.97 8.73 -18.72
C GLY A 117 21.10 9.88 -17.73
N GLY A 118 21.82 9.64 -16.65
CA GLY A 118 22.10 10.68 -15.67
C GLY A 118 22.71 10.14 -14.39
N ALA A 119 22.77 11.01 -13.41
CA ALA A 119 23.07 10.64 -12.03
C ALA A 119 22.19 11.43 -11.05
N MET A 120 21.93 10.83 -9.90
CA MET A 120 21.41 11.49 -8.70
C MET A 120 22.53 11.51 -7.65
N GLU A 121 22.56 12.55 -6.82
CA GLU A 121 23.53 12.71 -5.71
C GLU A 121 22.79 13.15 -4.43
N ASP A 122 23.30 12.76 -3.25
CA ASP A 122 22.62 12.91 -1.94
C ASP A 122 21.16 12.41 -2.01
N VAL A 123 20.97 11.16 -2.44
CA VAL A 123 19.65 10.53 -2.42
C VAL A 123 19.39 10.02 -1.01
N ARG A 124 18.29 10.46 -0.41
CA ARG A 124 17.87 10.12 0.94
C ARG A 124 16.52 9.43 0.90
N LEU A 125 16.51 8.13 1.22
CA LEU A 125 15.29 7.36 1.40
C LEU A 125 14.95 7.33 2.89
N THR A 126 13.80 7.86 3.26
CA THR A 126 13.23 7.70 4.60
C THR A 126 12.09 6.69 4.52
N LEU A 127 12.08 5.66 5.35
CA LEU A 127 10.99 4.69 5.47
C LEU A 127 10.46 4.74 6.90
N ARG A 128 9.17 5.06 7.06
CA ARG A 128 8.47 5.01 8.34
C ARG A 128 7.51 3.83 8.35
N PHE A 129 7.48 3.06 9.44
CA PHE A 129 6.60 1.89 9.58
C PHE A 129 6.30 1.62 11.07
N ASP A 130 5.17 0.96 11.36
CA ASP A 130 4.64 0.77 12.72
C ASP A 130 4.40 -0.73 13.02
N PRO A 131 5.48 -1.52 13.18
CA PRO A 131 5.37 -2.97 13.20
C PRO A 131 4.85 -3.48 14.55
N LEU A 132 3.82 -4.31 14.48
CA LEU A 132 3.26 -5.06 15.61
C LEU A 132 4.15 -6.27 15.88
N TYR A 133 4.58 -6.40 17.13
CA TYR A 133 5.41 -7.49 17.60
C TYR A 133 4.53 -8.63 18.13
N ASP A 134 4.83 -9.88 17.76
CA ASP A 134 4.23 -11.06 18.38
C ASP A 134 5.24 -11.66 19.39
N PRO A 135 5.05 -11.45 20.70
CA PRO A 135 5.96 -11.95 21.73
C PRO A 135 5.87 -13.46 21.97
N GLU A 136 4.81 -14.13 21.50
CA GLU A 136 4.68 -15.60 21.61
C GLU A 136 5.42 -16.31 20.48
N ARG A 137 5.49 -15.66 19.31
CA ARG A 137 6.20 -16.15 18.12
C ARG A 137 7.60 -15.57 17.95
N CYS A 138 7.94 -14.52 18.69
CA CYS A 138 9.21 -13.78 18.59
C CYS A 138 9.51 -13.28 17.17
N ARG A 139 8.49 -12.71 16.50
CA ARG A 139 8.54 -12.22 15.12
C ARG A 139 7.68 -10.98 14.92
N VAL A 140 7.82 -10.29 13.80
CA VAL A 140 6.87 -9.25 13.39
C VAL A 140 5.57 -9.90 12.92
N GLY A 141 4.46 -9.57 13.58
CA GLY A 141 3.13 -10.11 13.23
C GLY A 141 2.42 -9.31 12.13
N LEU A 142 2.72 -8.01 12.01
CA LEU A 142 2.23 -7.10 10.97
C LEU A 142 3.17 -5.89 10.89
N TRP A 143 3.45 -5.36 9.70
CA TRP A 143 4.35 -4.20 9.55
C TRP A 143 3.73 -2.83 9.83
N GLY A 144 2.40 -2.75 9.93
CA GLY A 144 1.67 -1.49 9.96
C GLY A 144 1.74 -0.78 8.61
N ASP A 145 1.30 0.48 8.57
CA ASP A 145 1.36 1.30 7.37
C ASP A 145 2.81 1.70 7.09
N ALA A 146 3.30 1.46 5.87
CA ALA A 146 4.60 1.93 5.43
C ALA A 146 4.48 3.26 4.68
N ASN A 147 5.31 4.24 5.04
CA ASN A 147 5.39 5.53 4.36
C ASN A 147 6.85 5.78 3.96
N PRO A 148 7.26 5.33 2.76
CA PRO A 148 8.52 5.71 2.15
C PRO A 148 8.46 7.15 1.64
N GLU A 149 9.59 7.85 1.69
CA GLU A 149 9.80 9.17 1.12
C GLU A 149 11.20 9.22 0.51
N VAL A 150 11.29 9.51 -0.79
CA VAL A 150 12.58 9.72 -1.47
C VAL A 150 12.82 11.20 -1.68
N ARG A 151 13.98 11.67 -1.23
CA ARG A 151 14.53 12.98 -1.57
C ARG A 151 15.83 12.83 -2.33
N ILE A 152 16.05 13.68 -3.30
CA ILE A 152 17.29 13.75 -4.08
C ILE A 152 17.96 15.08 -3.71
N GLY A 153 19.26 15.14 -3.54
CA GLY A 153 19.98 16.41 -3.45
C GLY A 153 20.04 17.06 -4.82
N ASN A 154 20.81 16.44 -5.71
CA ASN A 154 21.09 16.89 -7.07
C ASN A 154 20.65 15.82 -8.11
N LEU A 155 20.12 16.27 -9.25
CA LEU A 155 19.78 15.43 -10.41
C LEU A 155 20.46 16.02 -11.65
N ASN A 156 21.10 15.17 -12.46
CA ASN A 156 21.82 15.58 -13.66
C ASN A 156 21.48 14.64 -14.82
N LEU A 157 20.49 15.02 -15.64
CA LEU A 157 20.03 14.26 -16.81
C LEU A 157 20.88 14.58 -18.04
N LYS A 158 21.40 13.55 -18.70
CA LYS A 158 22.20 13.65 -19.93
C LYS A 158 21.43 13.06 -21.12
N PRO A 159 21.27 13.80 -22.23
CA PRO A 159 21.88 15.11 -22.55
C PRO A 159 21.05 16.34 -22.14
N LEU A 160 20.01 16.20 -21.30
CA LEU A 160 19.00 17.24 -21.03
C LEU A 160 19.39 18.30 -19.97
N GLN A 161 20.68 18.44 -19.67
CA GLN A 161 21.25 19.30 -18.63
C GLN A 161 20.74 20.75 -18.78
N ASN A 162 19.90 21.23 -17.85
CA ASN A 162 19.33 22.60 -17.74
C ASN A 162 18.23 22.62 -16.65
N ASP A 163 17.37 23.65 -16.57
CA ASP A 163 16.23 23.75 -15.64
C ASP A 163 15.24 22.55 -15.67
N LEU A 164 15.29 21.71 -16.72
CA LEU A 164 14.58 20.43 -16.77
C LEU A 164 14.96 19.50 -15.60
N ASP A 165 16.20 19.56 -15.10
CA ASP A 165 16.65 18.76 -13.96
C ASP A 165 15.83 19.05 -12.69
N LYS A 166 15.45 20.32 -12.45
CA LYS A 166 14.62 20.71 -11.31
C LYS A 166 13.19 20.19 -11.43
N MET A 167 12.62 20.21 -12.64
CA MET A 167 11.27 19.70 -12.89
C MET A 167 11.23 18.17 -12.84
N ALA A 168 12.23 17.51 -13.43
CA ALA A 168 12.34 16.05 -13.45
C ALA A 168 12.65 15.48 -12.06
N LYS A 169 13.39 16.20 -11.22
CA LYS A 169 13.71 15.80 -9.83
C LYS A 169 12.45 15.39 -9.07
N ASN A 170 11.44 16.27 -8.99
CA ASN A 170 10.20 15.96 -8.28
C ASN A 170 9.50 14.73 -8.89
N MET A 171 9.44 14.63 -10.22
CA MET A 171 8.85 13.46 -10.88
C MET A 171 9.60 12.15 -10.58
N VAL A 172 10.93 12.20 -10.37
CA VAL A 172 11.74 11.03 -10.00
C VAL A 172 11.61 10.71 -8.51
N GLU A 173 11.54 11.73 -7.63
CA GLU A 173 11.21 11.57 -6.20
C GLU A 173 9.85 10.90 -6.04
N ASP A 174 8.82 11.39 -6.71
CA ASP A 174 7.45 10.84 -6.68
C ASP A 174 7.41 9.41 -7.24
N ALA A 175 8.10 9.14 -8.36
CA ALA A 175 8.12 7.82 -8.98
C ALA A 175 8.87 6.77 -8.13
N LEU A 176 10.00 7.14 -7.53
CA LEU A 176 10.74 6.27 -6.61
C LEU A 176 9.96 6.06 -5.30
N THR A 177 9.32 7.10 -4.77
CA THR A 177 8.45 7.02 -3.60
C THR A 177 7.28 6.07 -3.84
N PHE A 178 6.53 6.24 -4.94
CA PHE A 178 5.42 5.38 -5.30
C PHE A 178 5.86 3.92 -5.55
N ALA A 179 6.97 3.72 -6.27
CA ALA A 179 7.48 2.38 -6.51
C ALA A 179 7.94 1.69 -5.22
N LEU A 180 8.54 2.43 -4.29
CA LEU A 180 8.90 1.91 -2.97
C LEU A 180 7.68 1.67 -2.08
N GLN A 181 6.62 2.47 -2.19
CA GLN A 181 5.37 2.23 -1.47
C GLN A 181 4.72 0.92 -1.95
N VAL A 182 4.52 0.77 -3.26
CA VAL A 182 4.03 -0.49 -3.86
C VAL A 182 4.95 -1.68 -3.52
N SER A 183 6.25 -1.44 -3.38
CA SER A 183 7.23 -2.46 -2.99
C SER A 183 7.11 -2.87 -1.51
N VAL A 184 6.95 -1.93 -0.58
CA VAL A 184 6.92 -2.25 0.86
C VAL A 184 5.54 -2.71 1.31
N ASP A 185 4.46 -2.15 0.75
CA ASP A 185 3.09 -2.59 1.00
C ASP A 185 2.79 -3.95 0.31
N GLY A 186 3.53 -4.26 -0.77
CA GLY A 186 3.47 -5.56 -1.45
C GLY A 186 4.36 -6.62 -0.77
N MET A 187 3.84 -7.84 -0.62
CA MET A 187 4.53 -9.00 -0.02
C MET A 187 5.82 -9.48 -0.73
N TYR A 188 6.36 -8.75 -1.71
CA TYR A 188 7.38 -9.25 -2.64
C TYR A 188 8.41 -8.19 -3.07
N SER A 189 8.96 -7.41 -2.13
CA SER A 189 10.12 -6.55 -2.43
C SER A 189 11.38 -6.96 -1.71
N ALA A 190 12.51 -6.87 -2.42
CA ALA A 190 13.83 -7.15 -1.87
C ALA A 190 14.19 -6.25 -0.66
N LEU A 191 13.67 -5.02 -0.59
CA LEU A 191 13.84 -4.15 0.58
C LEU A 191 12.97 -4.60 1.75
N GLY A 192 11.72 -4.99 1.50
CA GLY A 192 10.85 -5.63 2.49
C GLY A 192 11.51 -6.88 3.05
N ASP A 193 11.79 -7.89 2.23
CA ASP A 193 12.39 -9.16 2.63
C ASP A 193 13.70 -8.98 3.44
N LEU A 194 14.57 -8.05 3.01
CA LEU A 194 15.81 -7.71 3.72
C LEU A 194 15.54 -7.16 5.13
N LEU A 195 14.56 -6.26 5.26
CA LEU A 195 14.18 -5.67 6.54
C LEU A 195 13.45 -6.66 7.44
N PHE A 196 12.45 -7.39 6.93
CA PHE A 196 11.73 -8.45 7.64
C PHE A 196 12.72 -9.48 8.20
N SER A 197 13.60 -10.02 7.34
CA SER A 197 14.60 -11.01 7.74
C SER A 197 15.58 -10.48 8.78
N ALA A 198 15.98 -9.20 8.69
CA ALA A 198 16.87 -8.59 9.67
C ALA A 198 16.19 -8.38 11.04
N VAL A 199 14.90 -7.97 11.07
CA VAL A 199 14.13 -7.82 12.31
C VAL A 199 13.83 -9.18 12.94
N ASP A 200 13.30 -10.14 12.17
CA ASP A 200 12.94 -11.46 12.67
C ASP A 200 14.18 -12.22 13.19
N GLN A 201 15.33 -12.14 12.53
CA GLN A 201 16.59 -12.72 13.06
C GLN A 201 17.00 -12.14 14.42
N PHE A 202 16.75 -10.85 14.66
CA PHE A 202 17.01 -10.23 15.96
C PHE A 202 16.01 -10.71 17.03
N LEU A 203 14.71 -10.75 16.68
CA LEU A 203 13.65 -11.15 17.60
C LEU A 203 13.74 -12.65 17.95
N GLU A 204 14.04 -13.52 16.99
CA GLU A 204 14.29 -14.94 17.24
C GLU A 204 15.52 -15.15 18.14
N ALA A 205 16.54 -14.31 18.03
CA ALA A 205 17.74 -14.36 18.88
C ALA A 205 17.54 -13.80 20.29
N ASP A 206 16.52 -12.96 20.52
CA ASP A 206 16.10 -12.49 21.86
C ASP A 206 14.96 -13.33 22.45
N CYS A 207 14.43 -14.29 21.69
CA CYS A 207 13.28 -15.06 22.08
C CYS A 207 13.54 -15.84 23.39
N PRO A 208 12.73 -15.66 24.45
CA PRO A 208 12.89 -16.43 25.67
C PRO A 208 12.62 -17.90 25.36
N THR A 209 13.67 -18.73 25.38
CA THR A 209 13.52 -20.17 25.14
C THR A 209 12.55 -20.76 26.15
N LYS A 210 11.53 -21.47 25.64
CA LYS A 210 10.49 -22.05 26.50
C LYS A 210 11.16 -22.98 27.52
N PRO A 211 10.85 -22.88 28.83
CA PRO A 211 11.45 -23.74 29.84
C PRO A 211 11.21 -25.23 29.53
N GLY A 212 12.22 -25.88 28.94
CA GLY A 212 12.13 -27.25 28.42
C GLY A 212 12.79 -27.46 27.04
N GLU A 213 12.91 -26.43 26.19
CA GLU A 213 13.52 -26.55 24.84
C GLU A 213 15.06 -26.40 24.85
N ALA A 214 15.71 -26.94 25.88
CA ALA A 214 17.16 -26.96 25.99
C ALA A 214 17.79 -27.98 25.01
N GLY A 215 17.99 -27.57 23.75
CA GLY A 215 18.67 -28.45 22.78
C GLY A 215 18.85 -27.96 21.34
N ARG A 216 18.10 -26.94 20.88
CA ARG A 216 18.34 -26.37 19.54
C ARG A 216 19.33 -25.22 19.60
N THR A 217 20.61 -25.59 19.61
CA THR A 217 21.71 -24.65 19.35
C THR A 217 21.52 -24.08 17.95
N THR A 218 20.97 -22.86 17.85
CA THR A 218 20.97 -22.11 16.59
C THR A 218 22.43 -21.89 16.21
N THR A 219 22.86 -22.51 15.11
CA THR A 219 24.21 -22.35 14.58
C THR A 219 24.39 -20.88 14.24
N ARG A 220 25.08 -20.15 15.12
CA ARG A 220 25.40 -18.74 14.95
C ARG A 220 26.08 -18.60 13.59
N ILE A 221 25.41 -17.96 12.62
CA ILE A 221 25.96 -17.72 11.28
C ILE A 221 27.00 -16.59 11.38
N GLY A 222 28.11 -16.90 12.06
CA GLY A 222 29.36 -16.15 12.00
C GLY A 222 30.07 -16.47 10.69
N GLY A 223 29.39 -16.18 9.57
CA GLY A 223 29.82 -16.50 8.22
C GLY A 223 29.62 -15.30 7.34
N VAL A 224 30.73 -14.64 7.01
CA VAL A 224 30.78 -13.63 5.94
C VAL A 224 30.14 -14.22 4.69
N LEU A 225 29.07 -13.59 4.19
CA LEU A 225 28.50 -13.89 2.87
C LEU A 225 29.48 -13.36 1.79
N GLY A 226 30.58 -14.08 1.63
CA GLY A 226 31.65 -13.79 0.67
C GLY A 226 31.18 -14.04 -0.76
N GLY A 227 31.36 -13.04 -1.63
CA GLY A 227 30.77 -13.03 -2.97
C GLY A 227 31.33 -14.08 -3.93
N ALA A 228 30.47 -14.50 -4.86
CA ALA A 228 30.87 -15.25 -6.04
C ALA A 228 31.50 -14.32 -7.10
N ALA A 229 32.83 -14.40 -7.22
CA ALA A 229 33.64 -14.14 -8.41
C ALA A 229 33.19 -13.02 -9.40
N THR A 230 33.78 -11.83 -9.25
CA THR A 230 34.22 -11.04 -10.41
C THR A 230 35.73 -10.77 -10.32
N SER A 231 36.43 -10.97 -11.42
CA SER A 231 37.90 -11.03 -11.45
C SER A 231 38.56 -9.67 -11.69
N GLY A 232 39.52 -9.33 -10.84
CA GLY A 232 40.79 -8.69 -11.22
C GLY A 232 40.76 -7.26 -11.81
N GLY A 233 41.19 -6.28 -11.03
CA GLY A 233 41.41 -4.90 -11.51
C GLY A 233 42.16 -4.03 -10.50
N ALA A 234 43.45 -4.26 -10.31
CA ALA A 234 44.25 -3.49 -9.35
C ALA A 234 44.51 -2.04 -9.83
N ARG A 235 44.38 -1.07 -8.92
CA ARG A 235 45.15 0.20 -8.99
C ARG A 235 45.25 0.89 -7.62
N SER A 236 46.41 1.51 -7.42
CA SER A 236 46.89 2.15 -6.18
C SER A 236 46.87 3.67 -6.24
N GLY A 237 46.85 4.35 -5.09
CA GLY A 237 47.60 5.61 -4.91
C GLY A 237 46.94 6.72 -4.07
N GLY A 238 47.75 7.41 -3.24
CA GLY A 238 47.46 8.74 -2.64
C GLY A 238 46.46 8.73 -1.48
N SER A 239 46.76 8.97 -0.20
CA SER A 239 47.82 9.70 0.51
C SER A 239 47.84 11.23 0.33
N GLY A 240 47.35 11.94 1.36
CA GLY A 240 47.95 13.20 1.83
C GLY A 240 47.09 14.47 1.70
N GLY A 241 46.82 15.17 2.82
CA GLY A 241 46.18 16.49 2.81
C GLY A 241 45.65 16.99 4.16
N ALA A 242 46.54 17.42 5.07
CA ALA A 242 46.18 18.35 6.16
C ALA A 242 46.35 19.82 5.63
N THR A 243 45.92 20.93 6.23
CA THR A 243 45.97 21.41 7.64
C THR A 243 45.13 22.70 7.83
N SER A 244 44.76 23.06 9.08
CA SER A 244 44.56 24.45 9.66
C SER A 244 43.56 25.44 9.00
N GLY A 245 42.74 26.27 9.67
CA GLY A 245 42.48 26.70 11.07
C GLY A 245 41.23 27.64 11.07
N SER A 246 40.88 28.52 12.04
CA SER A 246 41.36 28.87 13.40
C SER A 246 40.30 29.70 14.19
N THR A 247 40.70 30.40 15.27
CA THR A 247 40.14 31.62 15.95
C THR A 247 38.88 32.33 15.39
N SER A 248 37.98 33.00 16.15
CA SER A 248 37.81 33.42 17.57
C SER A 248 36.35 33.97 17.70
N GLY A 249 35.60 33.93 18.82
CA GLY A 249 35.77 34.73 20.05
C GLY A 249 34.71 35.86 20.22
N SER A 250 34.05 35.91 21.39
CA SER A 250 33.26 37.01 22.00
C SER A 250 31.71 37.14 21.82
N ALA A 251 31.06 37.04 23.00
CA ALA A 251 29.86 37.70 23.56
C ALA A 251 28.80 38.46 22.71
N GLY A 252 27.53 38.28 23.09
CA GLY A 252 26.43 39.20 22.75
C GLY A 252 25.03 38.58 22.86
N ALA A 253 24.45 38.50 24.07
CA ALA A 253 23.13 37.89 24.27
C ALA A 253 21.98 38.90 24.07
N THR A 254 21.45 38.96 22.85
CA THR A 254 20.08 39.41 22.56
C THR A 254 19.47 38.45 21.54
N THR A 255 18.25 37.97 21.81
CA THR A 255 17.62 36.87 21.04
C THR A 255 17.09 37.35 19.69
N ASN A 256 17.99 37.48 18.72
CA ASN A 256 17.63 37.56 17.31
C ASN A 256 17.10 36.18 16.86
N ALA A 257 15.82 36.12 16.51
CA ALA A 257 15.25 34.94 15.85
C ALA A 257 15.99 34.66 14.53
N SER A 258 16.17 33.37 14.19
CA SER A 258 16.82 32.94 12.93
C SER A 258 16.25 33.69 11.71
N PRO A 259 17.05 33.97 10.66
CA PRO A 259 16.54 34.45 9.37
C PRO A 259 15.34 33.64 8.87
N ASP A 260 15.30 32.33 9.12
CA ASP A 260 14.19 31.45 8.74
C ASP A 260 12.92 31.73 9.56
N VAL A 261 13.07 32.08 10.84
CA VAL A 261 11.95 32.46 11.71
C VAL A 261 11.45 33.85 11.36
N GLN A 262 12.32 34.80 11.00
CA GLN A 262 11.88 36.09 10.47
C GLN A 262 11.18 35.94 9.11
N ALA A 263 11.68 35.07 8.23
CA ALA A 263 11.02 34.74 6.97
C ALA A 263 9.66 34.04 7.20
N LEU A 264 9.54 33.18 8.22
CA LEU A 264 8.27 32.56 8.61
C LEU A 264 7.27 33.61 9.13
N LEU A 265 7.70 34.51 10.03
CA LEU A 265 6.87 35.59 10.55
C LEU A 265 6.41 36.57 9.44
N ALA A 266 7.27 36.89 8.48
CA ALA A 266 6.90 37.67 7.31
C ALA A 266 5.85 36.97 6.42
N ARG A 267 5.93 35.63 6.27
CA ARG A 267 4.93 34.83 5.55
C ARG A 267 3.60 34.74 6.30
N ILE A 268 3.63 34.69 7.64
CA ILE A 268 2.43 34.74 8.49
C ILE A 268 1.74 36.11 8.34
N ALA A 269 2.45 37.23 8.47
CA ALA A 269 1.87 38.56 8.26
C ALA A 269 1.31 38.76 6.83
N THR A 270 1.90 38.11 5.82
CA THR A 270 1.38 38.09 4.44
C THR A 270 0.07 37.30 4.33
N LEU A 271 -0.07 36.21 5.09
CA LEU A 271 -1.30 35.41 5.16
C LEU A 271 -2.40 36.14 5.94
N GLU A 272 -2.09 36.79 7.05
CA GLU A 272 -3.03 37.62 7.82
C GLU A 272 -3.59 38.77 6.97
N THR A 273 -2.72 39.46 6.21
CA THR A 273 -3.15 40.48 5.24
C THR A 273 -4.12 39.92 4.20
N ARG A 274 -3.82 38.73 3.64
CA ARG A 274 -4.70 38.06 2.67
C ARG A 274 -6.03 37.57 3.25
N ILE A 275 -6.05 37.19 4.53
CA ILE A 275 -7.28 36.82 5.23
C ILE A 275 -8.15 38.06 5.38
N ALA A 276 -7.59 39.21 5.77
CA ALA A 276 -8.32 40.49 5.82
C ALA A 276 -8.82 40.96 4.43
N GLU A 277 -8.06 40.72 3.35
CA GLU A 277 -8.51 40.96 1.96
C GLU A 277 -9.69 40.05 1.55
N LEU A 278 -9.74 38.81 2.05
CA LEU A 278 -10.86 37.89 1.82
C LEU A 278 -12.09 38.24 2.67
N GLU A 279 -11.88 38.72 3.90
CA GLU A 279 -12.95 39.21 4.79
C GLU A 279 -13.61 40.50 4.27
N THR A 280 -12.89 41.31 3.49
CA THR A 280 -13.42 42.54 2.87
C THR A 280 -14.17 42.32 1.55
N GLY A 281 -14.39 41.06 1.14
CA GLY A 281 -15.43 40.71 0.16
C GLY A 281 -14.98 40.61 -1.30
N GLY A 282 -13.73 40.24 -1.57
CA GLY A 282 -13.33 39.81 -2.91
C GLY A 282 -14.13 38.59 -3.40
N PRO A 283 -14.42 38.45 -4.70
CA PRO A 283 -15.24 37.35 -5.21
C PRO A 283 -14.54 35.99 -5.01
N PRO A 284 -15.25 34.95 -4.56
CA PRO A 284 -14.63 33.67 -4.21
C PRO A 284 -14.16 32.90 -5.45
N PRO A 285 -13.04 32.15 -5.37
CA PRO A 285 -12.70 31.16 -6.40
C PRO A 285 -13.76 30.05 -6.42
N GLY A 286 -14.27 29.74 -7.61
CA GLY A 286 -15.47 28.94 -7.81
C GLY A 286 -15.28 27.44 -7.72
N ASP A 287 -14.92 26.91 -6.54
CA ASP A 287 -15.14 25.50 -6.21
C ASP A 287 -15.42 25.28 -4.71
N LEU A 288 -16.66 25.60 -4.31
CA LEU A 288 -17.17 25.30 -2.97
C LEU A 288 -17.37 23.78 -2.75
N GLU A 289 -17.56 23.03 -3.83
CA GLU A 289 -17.89 21.60 -3.81
C GLU A 289 -16.63 20.76 -3.54
N GLY A 290 -15.50 21.09 -4.18
CA GLY A 290 -14.19 20.53 -3.88
C GLY A 290 -13.68 20.86 -2.47
N LEU A 291 -13.96 22.07 -1.96
CA LEU A 291 -13.66 22.42 -0.56
C LEU A 291 -14.52 21.63 0.43
N LEU A 292 -15.79 21.39 0.12
CA LEU A 292 -16.68 20.56 0.94
C LEU A 292 -16.25 19.09 0.92
N GLY A 293 -15.84 18.56 -0.24
CA GLY A 293 -15.31 17.20 -0.38
C GLY A 293 -14.06 16.97 0.49
N GLN A 294 -13.09 17.88 0.44
CA GLN A 294 -11.88 17.81 1.27
C GLN A 294 -12.18 17.92 2.77
N ALA A 295 -13.21 18.67 3.16
CA ALA A 295 -13.63 18.77 4.56
C ALA A 295 -14.28 17.46 5.04
N ILE A 296 -15.12 16.83 4.22
CA ILE A 296 -15.76 15.54 4.53
C ILE A 296 -14.71 14.42 4.62
N GLU A 297 -13.75 14.37 3.69
CA GLU A 297 -12.66 13.40 3.69
C GLU A 297 -11.80 13.51 4.96
N ARG A 298 -11.44 14.73 5.38
CA ARG A 298 -10.71 14.98 6.63
C ARG A 298 -11.52 14.68 7.89
N LEU A 299 -12.84 14.83 7.85
CA LEU A 299 -13.73 14.44 8.95
C LEU A 299 -13.85 12.91 9.07
N GLY A 300 -13.88 12.19 7.95
CA GLY A 300 -13.85 10.72 7.93
C GLY A 300 -12.56 10.10 8.46
N ALA A 301 -11.45 10.85 8.42
CA ALA A 301 -10.15 10.43 8.94
C ALA A 301 -9.96 10.65 10.46
N LEU A 302 -10.92 11.27 11.16
CA LEU A 302 -10.85 11.50 12.60
C LEU A 302 -11.59 10.40 13.36
N ASP A 303 -10.88 9.69 14.26
CA ASP A 303 -11.48 8.69 15.14
C ASP A 303 -12.59 9.32 16.00
N ALA A 304 -13.83 8.87 15.78
CA ALA A 304 -15.03 9.36 16.45
C ALA A 304 -14.96 9.28 17.99
N ARG A 305 -14.04 8.47 18.54
CA ARG A 305 -13.81 8.33 19.99
C ARG A 305 -12.98 9.47 20.60
N ALA A 306 -12.26 10.25 19.80
CA ALA A 306 -11.42 11.36 20.26
C ALA A 306 -12.09 12.75 20.18
N ALA A 307 -13.35 12.83 19.70
CA ALA A 307 -14.06 14.09 19.49
C ALA A 307 -14.52 14.76 20.81
N GLY A 308 -13.59 15.51 21.42
CA GLY A 308 -13.86 16.38 22.57
C GLY A 308 -14.89 17.49 22.29
N PRO A 309 -15.40 18.17 23.33
CA PRO A 309 -16.48 19.15 23.20
C PRO A 309 -16.14 20.31 22.26
N GLU A 310 -14.88 20.73 22.19
CA GLU A 310 -14.40 21.80 21.31
C GLU A 310 -14.53 21.42 19.82
N LEU A 311 -14.24 20.17 19.45
CA LEU A 311 -14.38 19.71 18.06
C LEU A 311 -15.86 19.63 17.66
N ARG A 312 -16.74 19.21 18.57
CA ARG A 312 -18.20 19.20 18.35
C ARG A 312 -18.75 20.62 18.16
N ASP A 313 -18.29 21.57 18.96
CA ASP A 313 -18.72 22.96 18.88
C ASP A 313 -18.21 23.63 17.58
N LEU A 314 -16.98 23.31 17.15
CA LEU A 314 -16.44 23.76 15.86
C LEU A 314 -17.21 23.16 14.66
N LEU A 315 -17.55 21.87 14.71
CA LEU A 315 -18.44 21.21 13.74
C LEU A 315 -19.83 21.84 13.69
N ALA A 316 -20.43 22.13 14.86
CA ALA A 316 -21.76 22.75 14.95
C ALA A 316 -21.77 24.17 14.34
N ARG A 317 -20.73 24.97 14.61
CA ARG A 317 -20.56 26.30 13.99
C ARG A 317 -20.38 26.20 12.47
N PHE A 318 -19.58 25.25 12.00
CA PHE A 318 -19.35 25.04 10.56
C PHE A 318 -20.61 24.58 9.82
N LEU A 319 -21.35 23.62 10.39
CA LEU A 319 -22.64 23.16 9.88
C LEU A 319 -23.70 24.28 9.90
N GLY A 320 -23.74 25.10 10.95
CA GLY A 320 -24.62 26.27 11.02
C GLY A 320 -24.37 27.26 9.88
N LEU A 321 -23.11 27.62 9.63
CA LEU A 321 -22.71 28.50 8.53
C LEU A 321 -22.98 27.89 7.14
N ALA A 322 -22.83 26.57 6.99
CA ALA A 322 -23.13 25.85 5.76
C ALA A 322 -24.65 25.81 5.48
N LEU A 323 -25.48 25.59 6.51
CA LEU A 323 -26.94 25.62 6.41
C LEU A 323 -27.47 27.02 6.09
N GLU A 324 -26.98 28.03 6.78
CA GLU A 324 -27.37 29.44 6.57
C GLU A 324 -27.07 29.92 5.13
N ARG A 325 -26.00 29.41 4.52
CA ARG A 325 -25.64 29.72 3.12
C ARG A 325 -26.32 28.84 2.06
N SER A 326 -26.68 27.60 2.37
CA SER A 326 -27.15 26.63 1.36
C SER A 326 -28.66 26.69 1.07
N ARG A 327 -29.47 27.37 1.89
CA ARG A 327 -30.94 27.39 1.81
C ARG A 327 -31.61 26.00 1.83
N LEU A 328 -30.90 24.98 2.32
CA LEU A 328 -31.48 23.65 2.54
C LEU A 328 -32.42 23.68 3.76
N GLY A 329 -33.37 22.74 3.80
CA GLY A 329 -34.55 22.77 4.68
C GLY A 329 -34.29 22.62 6.19
N ASP A 330 -35.38 22.45 6.96
CA ASP A 330 -35.40 22.47 8.43
C ASP A 330 -34.19 21.75 9.08
N PRO A 331 -33.31 22.49 9.80
CA PRO A 331 -32.15 21.93 10.48
C PRO A 331 -32.44 20.74 11.39
N ARG A 332 -33.65 20.62 11.93
CA ARG A 332 -34.05 19.48 12.77
C ARG A 332 -34.08 18.17 11.99
N THR A 333 -34.57 18.19 10.75
CA THR A 333 -34.62 16.98 9.91
C THR A 333 -33.22 16.47 9.59
N LEU A 334 -32.25 17.38 9.40
CA LEU A 334 -30.85 17.02 9.15
C LEU A 334 -30.15 16.49 10.42
N MET A 335 -30.46 17.06 11.59
CA MET A 335 -29.94 16.59 12.87
C MET A 335 -30.50 15.22 13.27
N ASP A 336 -31.76 14.91 12.94
CA ASP A 336 -32.35 13.59 13.17
C ASP A 336 -31.70 12.51 12.27
N GLU A 337 -31.36 12.85 11.03
CA GLU A 337 -30.57 12.01 10.10
C GLU A 337 -29.15 11.75 10.62
N LEU A 338 -28.41 12.80 10.96
CA LEU A 338 -27.07 12.69 11.54
C LEU A 338 -27.06 11.91 12.85
N THR A 339 -28.07 12.11 13.72
CA THR A 339 -28.19 11.36 14.98
C THR A 339 -28.48 9.89 14.70
N ARG A 340 -29.29 9.54 13.69
CA ARG A 340 -29.46 8.15 13.23
C ARG A 340 -28.16 7.51 12.78
N MET A 341 -27.37 8.21 11.95
CA MET A 341 -26.09 7.72 11.45
C MET A 341 -25.05 7.49 12.57
N VAL A 342 -25.06 8.32 13.61
CA VAL A 342 -24.08 8.26 14.72
C VAL A 342 -24.47 7.24 15.80
N VAL A 343 -25.76 6.99 16.02
CA VAL A 343 -26.24 6.14 17.14
C VAL A 343 -26.31 4.64 16.78
N ASP A 344 -26.42 4.26 15.51
CA ASP A 344 -26.29 2.86 15.07
C ASP A 344 -25.19 2.69 14.01
N PRO A 345 -23.91 2.61 14.41
CA PRO A 345 -22.75 2.57 13.51
C PRO A 345 -22.56 1.21 12.82
N ARG A 346 -23.63 0.40 12.70
CA ARG A 346 -23.60 -0.83 11.90
C ARG A 346 -23.74 -0.45 10.43
N PRO A 347 -22.74 -0.71 9.55
CA PRO A 347 -23.10 -0.93 8.16
C PRO A 347 -24.15 -2.04 8.14
N ARG A 348 -25.20 -1.89 7.32
CA ARG A 348 -26.17 -2.96 7.11
C ARG A 348 -25.49 -4.08 6.32
N THR A 349 -24.71 -4.92 7.02
CA THR A 349 -24.59 -6.32 6.64
C THR A 349 -26.00 -6.88 6.67
N ALA A 350 -26.60 -7.01 5.48
CA ALA A 350 -27.80 -7.81 5.34
C ALA A 350 -27.45 -9.21 5.87
N GLU A 351 -28.08 -9.61 6.98
CA GLU A 351 -28.12 -11.01 7.36
C GLU A 351 -28.57 -11.83 6.14
N PRO A 352 -28.08 -13.06 5.97
CA PRO A 352 -28.51 -13.92 4.86
C PRO A 352 -30.00 -14.25 5.02
N VAL A 353 -30.85 -13.41 4.44
CA VAL A 353 -32.30 -13.60 4.34
C VAL A 353 -32.50 -14.96 3.68
N GLY A 354 -33.16 -15.86 4.42
CA GLY A 354 -33.06 -17.30 4.24
C GLY A 354 -33.06 -17.72 2.78
N ALA A 355 -31.96 -18.37 2.36
CA ALA A 355 -31.78 -18.84 0.99
C ALA A 355 -32.94 -19.77 0.62
N ALA A 356 -33.87 -19.26 -0.20
CA ALA A 356 -34.82 -20.10 -0.91
C ALA A 356 -34.02 -21.16 -1.67
N ALA A 357 -34.47 -22.42 -1.61
CA ALA A 357 -33.71 -23.59 -2.07
C ALA A 357 -33.44 -23.56 -3.59
N SER A 358 -32.47 -22.76 -4.00
CA SER A 358 -31.88 -22.76 -5.32
C SER A 358 -31.26 -24.13 -5.57
N SER A 359 -31.54 -24.72 -6.73
CA SER A 359 -31.05 -26.03 -7.12
C SER A 359 -29.54 -26.15 -6.87
N ALA A 360 -29.14 -27.14 -6.08
CA ALA A 360 -27.80 -27.25 -5.46
C ALA A 360 -26.61 -27.27 -6.45
N ASN A 361 -26.88 -27.38 -7.75
CA ASN A 361 -25.86 -27.45 -8.80
C ASN A 361 -25.58 -26.11 -9.50
N VAL A 362 -26.31 -25.01 -9.19
CA VAL A 362 -26.05 -23.71 -9.83
C VAL A 362 -24.96 -22.97 -9.04
N PRO A 363 -23.82 -22.60 -9.67
CA PRO A 363 -22.67 -21.97 -9.00
C PRO A 363 -22.86 -20.50 -8.63
N TRP A 364 -24.06 -19.98 -8.79
CA TRP A 364 -24.45 -18.63 -8.42
C TRP A 364 -25.93 -18.63 -8.03
N TYR A 365 -26.39 -17.55 -7.41
CA TYR A 365 -27.80 -17.33 -7.12
C TYR A 365 -28.15 -15.85 -7.17
N LEU A 366 -29.43 -15.56 -7.41
CA LEU A 366 -29.97 -14.20 -7.47
C LEU A 366 -30.59 -13.81 -6.13
N VAL A 367 -30.22 -12.64 -5.62
CA VAL A 367 -30.84 -12.01 -4.45
C VAL A 367 -31.41 -10.65 -4.88
N PRO A 368 -32.71 -10.37 -4.65
CA PRO A 368 -33.28 -9.06 -4.91
C PRO A 368 -32.54 -7.97 -4.14
N ASN A 369 -32.13 -6.91 -4.83
CA ASN A 369 -31.42 -5.78 -4.24
C ASN A 369 -32.15 -4.47 -4.57
N PRO A 370 -32.85 -3.86 -3.58
CA PRO A 370 -33.63 -2.63 -3.78
C PRO A 370 -32.77 -1.36 -3.93
N GLU A 371 -31.46 -1.44 -3.69
CA GLU A 371 -30.54 -0.29 -3.84
C GLU A 371 -30.18 -0.05 -5.32
N LEU A 372 -30.26 -1.10 -6.16
CA LEU A 372 -29.98 -1.02 -7.60
C LEU A 372 -31.12 -0.28 -8.33
N LYS A 373 -30.79 0.88 -8.89
CA LYS A 373 -31.76 1.76 -9.56
C LYS A 373 -31.90 1.45 -11.05
N GLY A 374 -33.11 1.67 -11.57
CA GLY A 374 -33.39 1.59 -13.01
C GLY A 374 -33.30 0.17 -13.56
N ARG A 375 -32.41 -0.03 -14.54
CA ARG A 375 -32.26 -1.31 -15.25
C ARG A 375 -31.05 -2.15 -14.80
N MET A 376 -30.29 -1.70 -13.81
CA MET A 376 -29.02 -2.31 -13.42
C MET A 376 -29.24 -3.60 -12.62
N GLY A 377 -28.42 -4.61 -12.89
CA GLY A 377 -28.14 -5.71 -11.97
C GLY A 377 -26.72 -5.58 -11.43
N ARG A 378 -26.30 -6.48 -10.53
CA ARG A 378 -24.93 -6.50 -10.00
C ARG A 378 -24.39 -7.91 -9.95
N VAL A 379 -23.12 -8.11 -10.31
CA VAL A 379 -22.38 -9.36 -10.00
C VAL A 379 -21.58 -9.12 -8.73
N VAL A 380 -21.62 -10.08 -7.81
CA VAL A 380 -20.94 -10.00 -6.51
C VAL A 380 -20.16 -11.27 -6.27
N VAL A 381 -18.87 -11.13 -5.96
CA VAL A 381 -18.00 -12.21 -5.47
C VAL A 381 -17.63 -11.88 -4.03
N ARG A 382 -17.89 -12.80 -3.09
CA ARG A 382 -17.63 -12.63 -1.65
C ARG A 382 -16.91 -13.83 -1.12
N PHE A 383 -15.86 -13.61 -0.36
CA PHE A 383 -15.09 -14.67 0.27
C PHE A 383 -15.44 -14.74 1.77
N PRO A 384 -15.13 -15.87 2.45
CA PRO A 384 -15.27 -16.00 3.90
C PRO A 384 -14.52 -14.93 4.70
N ASP A 385 -13.37 -14.46 4.19
CA ASP A 385 -12.59 -13.36 4.77
C ASP A 385 -12.03 -12.45 3.66
N ALA A 386 -12.62 -11.26 3.54
CA ALA A 386 -12.27 -10.24 2.55
C ALA A 386 -10.80 -9.77 2.63
N LYS A 387 -10.19 -9.78 3.82
CA LYS A 387 -8.79 -9.32 4.00
C LYS A 387 -7.83 -10.37 3.49
N LEU A 388 -8.06 -11.62 3.87
CA LEU A 388 -7.26 -12.77 3.40
C LEU A 388 -7.44 -13.02 1.90
N ALA A 389 -8.61 -12.67 1.34
CA ALA A 389 -8.87 -12.81 -0.09
C ALA A 389 -8.34 -11.66 -0.95
N SER A 390 -7.76 -10.60 -0.38
CA SER A 390 -7.32 -9.38 -1.09
C SER A 390 -6.36 -9.61 -2.26
N GLY A 391 -5.56 -10.68 -2.24
CA GLY A 391 -4.69 -11.08 -3.37
C GLY A 391 -5.38 -11.91 -4.46
N THR A 392 -6.66 -12.27 -4.29
CA THR A 392 -7.39 -13.15 -5.23
C THR A 392 -7.83 -12.35 -6.45
N TYR A 393 -7.35 -12.74 -7.63
CA TYR A 393 -7.69 -12.10 -8.90
C TYR A 393 -9.00 -12.67 -9.47
N VAL A 394 -9.91 -11.76 -9.85
CA VAL A 394 -11.25 -12.06 -10.37
C VAL A 394 -11.49 -11.29 -11.67
N GLU A 395 -11.95 -11.98 -12.71
CA GLU A 395 -12.32 -11.41 -13.99
C GLU A 395 -13.82 -11.61 -14.27
N LEU A 396 -14.39 -10.66 -15.02
CA LEU A 396 -15.73 -10.74 -15.57
C LEU A 396 -15.64 -10.73 -17.10
N HIS A 397 -16.21 -11.74 -17.74
CA HIS A 397 -16.25 -11.88 -19.19
C HIS A 397 -17.69 -11.79 -19.71
N ARG A 398 -17.84 -11.36 -20.97
CA ARG A 398 -19.09 -11.38 -21.73
C ARG A 398 -18.78 -11.71 -23.18
N ASP A 399 -19.55 -12.61 -23.78
CA ASP A 399 -19.35 -13.07 -25.16
C ASP A 399 -17.89 -13.53 -25.43
N GLY A 400 -17.27 -14.16 -24.43
CA GLY A 400 -15.88 -14.64 -24.47
C GLY A 400 -14.80 -13.56 -24.34
N LYS A 401 -15.15 -12.31 -24.05
CA LYS A 401 -14.21 -11.18 -23.87
C LYS A 401 -14.24 -10.65 -22.44
N GLU A 402 -13.09 -10.30 -21.90
CA GLU A 402 -12.98 -9.58 -20.63
C GLU A 402 -13.73 -8.23 -20.73
N VAL A 403 -14.55 -7.95 -19.72
CA VAL A 403 -15.28 -6.69 -19.54
C VAL A 403 -14.59 -5.83 -18.47
N THR A 404 -14.15 -6.48 -17.39
CA THR A 404 -13.46 -5.85 -16.24
C THR A 404 -12.81 -6.93 -15.38
N HIS A 405 -11.89 -6.54 -14.52
CA HIS A 405 -11.23 -7.38 -13.53
C HIS A 405 -10.99 -6.59 -12.23
N ALA A 406 -10.75 -7.31 -11.14
CA ALA A 406 -10.43 -6.75 -9.84
C ALA A 406 -9.68 -7.78 -8.97
N TYR A 407 -9.23 -7.33 -7.80
CA TYR A 407 -8.72 -8.18 -6.74
C TYR A 407 -9.65 -8.12 -5.52
N GLY A 408 -9.70 -9.21 -4.72
CA GLY A 408 -10.54 -9.28 -3.52
C GLY A 408 -12.01 -9.56 -3.84
N GLU A 409 -12.93 -8.80 -3.23
CA GLU A 409 -14.39 -9.00 -3.32
C GLU A 409 -15.09 -7.96 -4.23
N PRO A 410 -15.01 -8.09 -5.57
CA PRO A 410 -15.65 -7.13 -6.45
C PRO A 410 -17.18 -7.22 -6.42
N ALA A 411 -17.79 -6.04 -6.53
CA ALA A 411 -19.20 -5.87 -6.85
C ALA A 411 -19.32 -4.97 -8.08
N TRP A 412 -19.77 -5.51 -9.22
CA TRP A 412 -19.86 -4.79 -10.49
C TRP A 412 -21.32 -4.56 -10.89
N GLU A 413 -21.74 -3.30 -10.98
CA GLU A 413 -23.05 -2.93 -11.53
C GLU A 413 -23.03 -3.00 -13.06
N LEU A 414 -23.99 -3.74 -13.62
CA LEU A 414 -23.98 -4.17 -15.02
C LEU A 414 -25.39 -4.08 -15.61
N LEU A 415 -25.46 -3.99 -16.94
CA LEU A 415 -26.72 -4.18 -17.66
C LEU A 415 -27.13 -5.66 -17.64
N PRO A 416 -28.45 -5.98 -17.68
CA PRO A 416 -28.90 -7.35 -17.66
C PRO A 416 -28.40 -8.16 -18.87
N GLY A 417 -28.06 -9.43 -18.63
CA GLY A 417 -27.46 -10.31 -19.63
C GLY A 417 -26.78 -11.52 -19.01
N MET A 418 -26.13 -12.33 -19.84
CA MET A 418 -25.30 -13.45 -19.40
C MET A 418 -23.83 -13.03 -19.36
N TYR A 419 -23.15 -13.39 -18.28
CA TYR A 419 -21.74 -13.11 -18.05
C TYR A 419 -21.02 -14.39 -17.58
N ASP A 420 -19.72 -14.49 -17.81
CA ASP A 420 -18.90 -15.52 -17.16
C ASP A 420 -18.06 -14.85 -16.07
N VAL A 421 -17.92 -15.48 -14.90
CA VAL A 421 -17.04 -15.02 -13.82
C VAL A 421 -15.87 -15.99 -13.71
N GLN A 422 -14.65 -15.48 -13.63
CA GLN A 422 -13.45 -16.28 -13.53
C GLN A 422 -12.66 -15.88 -12.28
N VAL A 423 -12.36 -16.85 -11.41
CA VAL A 423 -11.60 -16.65 -10.17
C VAL A 423 -10.37 -17.54 -10.25
N LEU A 424 -9.17 -16.95 -10.12
CA LEU A 424 -7.91 -17.68 -10.17
C LEU A 424 -7.81 -18.66 -11.37
N GLY A 425 -8.26 -18.22 -12.55
CA GLY A 425 -8.26 -19.02 -13.77
C GLY A 425 -9.46 -19.97 -13.96
N VAL A 426 -10.16 -20.39 -12.89
CA VAL A 426 -11.35 -21.25 -12.99
C VAL A 426 -12.58 -20.41 -13.38
N ARG A 427 -13.38 -20.87 -14.33
CA ARG A 427 -14.53 -20.12 -14.88
C ARG A 427 -15.88 -20.73 -14.52
N VAL A 428 -16.78 -19.89 -14.01
CA VAL A 428 -18.24 -20.11 -13.99
C VAL A 428 -18.85 -19.43 -15.20
N ALA A 429 -19.43 -20.22 -16.10
CA ALA A 429 -20.10 -19.69 -17.28
C ALA A 429 -21.58 -19.35 -17.00
N GLY A 430 -22.10 -18.34 -17.68
CA GLY A 430 -23.55 -18.06 -17.73
C GLY A 430 -24.18 -17.63 -16.40
N CYS A 431 -23.51 -16.75 -15.65
CA CYS A 431 -24.13 -15.95 -14.59
C CYS A 431 -25.20 -15.02 -15.19
N GLU A 432 -26.48 -15.23 -14.85
CA GLU A 432 -27.57 -14.33 -15.24
C GLU A 432 -27.51 -13.05 -14.39
N VAL A 433 -27.21 -11.91 -15.01
CA VAL A 433 -27.40 -10.60 -14.38
C VAL A 433 -28.82 -10.12 -14.64
N ARG A 434 -29.59 -9.93 -13.56
CA ARG A 434 -30.98 -9.46 -13.61
C ARG A 434 -31.13 -8.07 -13.00
N SER A 435 -31.97 -7.24 -13.61
CA SER A 435 -32.31 -5.90 -13.11
C SER A 435 -32.84 -5.97 -11.67
N GLY A 436 -32.34 -5.11 -10.78
CA GLY A 436 -32.73 -5.06 -9.37
C GLY A 436 -32.30 -6.27 -8.54
N HIS A 437 -31.28 -7.02 -8.97
CA HIS A 437 -30.76 -8.19 -8.26
C HIS A 437 -29.23 -8.19 -8.19
N ASP A 438 -28.70 -8.67 -7.07
CA ASP A 438 -27.34 -9.15 -6.93
C ASP A 438 -27.25 -10.60 -7.44
N THR A 439 -26.21 -10.89 -8.21
CA THR A 439 -25.86 -12.21 -8.73
C THR A 439 -24.63 -12.67 -7.95
N LEU A 440 -24.86 -13.44 -6.89
CA LEU A 440 -23.80 -13.88 -5.98
C LEU A 440 -23.18 -15.18 -6.49
N VAL A 441 -21.86 -15.18 -6.68
CA VAL A 441 -21.09 -16.36 -7.10
C VAL A 441 -20.66 -17.18 -5.90
N ARG A 442 -20.93 -18.49 -5.92
CA ARG A 442 -20.57 -19.41 -4.83
C ARG A 442 -19.06 -19.60 -4.76
N THR A 443 -18.47 -19.10 -3.68
CA THR A 443 -17.02 -19.04 -3.47
C THR A 443 -16.67 -19.46 -2.04
N GLY A 444 -15.46 -19.98 -1.89
CA GLY A 444 -14.84 -20.34 -0.63
C GLY A 444 -13.36 -19.98 -0.68
N MET A 445 -12.57 -20.43 0.28
CA MET A 445 -11.13 -20.17 0.32
C MET A 445 -10.32 -21.42 0.60
N LEU A 446 -9.06 -21.37 0.19
CA LEU A 446 -8.05 -22.33 0.56
C LEU A 446 -6.85 -21.60 1.19
N THR A 447 -6.49 -22.03 2.39
CA THR A 447 -5.25 -21.64 3.08
C THR A 447 -4.30 -22.84 3.07
N ILE A 448 -3.17 -22.70 2.39
CA ILE A 448 -2.06 -23.65 2.32
C ILE A 448 -1.02 -23.20 3.36
N GLU A 449 -0.62 -24.08 4.29
CA GLU A 449 0.35 -23.78 5.36
C GLU A 449 1.56 -24.73 5.31
N LEU A 450 2.54 -24.46 4.43
CA LEU A 450 3.76 -25.27 4.29
C LEU A 450 5.00 -24.56 4.88
N GLY A 451 6.10 -25.31 5.05
CA GLY A 451 7.38 -24.73 5.42
C GLY A 451 7.90 -23.75 4.35
N ALA A 452 8.53 -22.65 4.75
CA ALA A 452 8.85 -21.52 3.85
C ALA A 452 9.65 -21.88 2.57
N GLY A 453 10.46 -22.94 2.59
CA GLY A 453 11.20 -23.44 1.42
C GLY A 453 10.44 -24.44 0.54
N THR A 454 9.21 -24.79 0.90
CA THR A 454 8.40 -25.80 0.20
C THR A 454 7.64 -25.14 -0.95
N PHE A 455 8.04 -25.45 -2.19
CA PHE A 455 7.28 -25.09 -3.38
C PHE A 455 5.99 -25.92 -3.48
N PHE A 456 4.89 -25.28 -3.85
CA PHE A 456 3.63 -25.94 -4.18
C PHE A 456 3.03 -25.37 -5.47
N ARG A 457 2.16 -26.16 -6.10
CA ARG A 457 1.25 -25.73 -7.16
C ARG A 457 -0.19 -26.08 -6.80
N LEU A 458 -1.14 -25.29 -7.28
CA LEU A 458 -2.58 -25.55 -7.14
C LEU A 458 -3.21 -25.84 -8.50
N PHE A 459 -3.98 -26.92 -8.58
CA PHE A 459 -4.72 -27.35 -9.75
C PHE A 459 -6.21 -27.49 -9.42
N GLN A 460 -7.07 -27.33 -10.43
CA GLN A 460 -8.41 -27.91 -10.36
C GLN A 460 -8.29 -29.44 -10.48
N LYS A 461 -9.09 -30.22 -9.73
CA LYS A 461 -8.92 -31.68 -9.65
C LYS A 461 -8.99 -32.34 -11.04
N GLY A 462 -7.98 -33.16 -11.36
CA GLY A 462 -7.85 -33.83 -12.66
C GLY A 462 -7.35 -32.95 -13.81
N GLU A 463 -7.23 -31.62 -13.62
CA GLU A 463 -6.71 -30.72 -14.64
C GLU A 463 -5.18 -30.65 -14.64
N LYS A 464 -4.62 -30.40 -15.82
CA LYS A 464 -3.18 -30.20 -16.03
C LYS A 464 -2.76 -28.73 -15.97
N GLN A 465 -3.71 -27.81 -16.11
CA GLN A 465 -3.42 -26.38 -16.02
C GLN A 465 -3.28 -25.97 -14.56
N GLU A 466 -2.12 -25.44 -14.22
CA GLU A 466 -1.86 -24.79 -12.94
C GLU A 466 -2.73 -23.53 -12.82
N LEU A 467 -3.37 -23.35 -11.66
CA LEU A 467 -4.14 -22.16 -11.31
C LEU A 467 -3.24 -21.09 -10.66
N THR A 468 -2.34 -21.53 -9.78
CA THR A 468 -1.31 -20.69 -9.15
C THR A 468 -0.21 -21.57 -8.53
N HIS A 469 0.90 -20.97 -8.12
CA HIS A 469 1.99 -21.60 -7.40
C HIS A 469 2.58 -20.67 -6.34
N GLY A 470 3.40 -21.21 -5.43
CA GLY A 470 4.08 -20.40 -4.43
C GLY A 470 5.05 -21.20 -3.58
N TYR A 471 5.57 -20.54 -2.54
CA TYR A 471 6.43 -21.14 -1.53
C TYR A 471 5.85 -20.89 -0.13
N GLY A 472 5.90 -21.88 0.76
CA GLY A 472 5.42 -21.73 2.13
C GLY A 472 3.90 -21.60 2.24
N SER A 473 3.41 -20.42 2.58
CA SER A 473 1.99 -20.18 2.82
C SER A 473 1.32 -19.35 1.73
N LEU A 474 0.07 -19.71 1.40
CA LEU A 474 -0.81 -18.94 0.53
C LEU A 474 -2.23 -19.04 1.06
N THR A 475 -2.97 -17.92 1.03
CA THR A 475 -4.43 -17.95 1.15
C THR A 475 -5.03 -17.33 -0.11
N THR A 476 -6.00 -18.02 -0.71
CA THR A 476 -6.63 -17.56 -1.96
C THR A 476 -8.10 -17.98 -2.04
N GLY A 477 -8.90 -17.16 -2.71
CA GLY A 477 -10.31 -17.43 -2.98
C GLY A 477 -10.50 -18.35 -4.19
N LEU A 478 -11.47 -19.25 -4.10
CA LEU A 478 -11.74 -20.31 -5.08
C LEU A 478 -13.24 -20.51 -5.30
N LEU A 479 -13.61 -21.10 -6.44
CA LEU A 479 -15.00 -21.33 -6.84
C LEU A 479 -15.52 -22.67 -6.29
N CYS A 480 -16.76 -22.68 -5.83
CA CYS A 480 -17.41 -23.88 -5.30
C CYS A 480 -18.29 -24.61 -6.34
N HIS A 481 -18.06 -24.36 -7.63
CA HIS A 481 -18.80 -25.01 -8.72
C HIS A 481 -18.41 -26.48 -8.89
N GLY A 482 -19.38 -27.30 -9.33
CA GLY A 482 -19.17 -28.70 -9.67
C GLY A 482 -19.00 -29.55 -8.41
N SER A 483 -17.76 -29.68 -7.93
CA SER A 483 -17.42 -30.38 -6.69
C SER A 483 -16.64 -29.54 -5.68
N GLY A 484 -16.16 -28.35 -6.06
CA GLY A 484 -15.22 -27.56 -5.23
C GLY A 484 -13.90 -28.30 -4.95
N GLU A 485 -13.54 -29.30 -5.76
CA GLU A 485 -12.35 -30.11 -5.55
C GLU A 485 -11.13 -29.58 -6.32
N TYR A 486 -10.04 -29.42 -5.59
CA TYR A 486 -8.75 -28.94 -6.04
C TYR A 486 -7.66 -29.96 -5.67
N GLU A 487 -6.49 -29.83 -6.27
CA GLU A 487 -5.30 -30.63 -5.98
C GLU A 487 -4.13 -29.70 -5.65
N VAL A 488 -3.50 -29.90 -4.49
CA VAL A 488 -2.23 -29.26 -4.15
C VAL A 488 -1.10 -30.24 -4.49
N GLU A 489 -0.15 -29.79 -5.30
CA GLU A 489 1.01 -30.56 -5.74
C GLU A 489 2.27 -30.11 -4.99
N ILE A 490 2.94 -31.04 -4.32
CA ILE A 490 4.21 -30.82 -3.60
C ILE A 490 5.15 -31.95 -4.00
N GLN A 491 6.36 -31.62 -4.47
CA GLN A 491 7.36 -32.60 -4.91
C GLN A 491 6.77 -33.65 -5.88
N ASP A 492 6.04 -33.17 -6.89
CA ASP A 492 5.34 -33.96 -7.92
C ASP A 492 4.27 -34.95 -7.38
N GLN A 493 3.89 -34.85 -6.10
CA GLN A 493 2.80 -35.60 -5.49
C GLN A 493 1.59 -34.70 -5.30
N ARG A 494 0.42 -35.15 -5.78
CA ARG A 494 -0.85 -34.41 -5.64
C ARG A 494 -1.70 -34.96 -4.51
N ALA A 495 -2.22 -34.06 -3.69
CA ALA A 495 -3.19 -34.35 -2.65
C ALA A 495 -4.48 -33.54 -2.87
N PRO A 496 -5.67 -34.17 -2.79
CA PRO A 496 -6.93 -33.48 -3.00
C PRO A 496 -7.32 -32.61 -1.81
N VAL A 497 -7.96 -31.49 -2.08
CA VAL A 497 -8.61 -30.62 -1.08
C VAL A 497 -9.98 -30.17 -1.59
N THR A 498 -10.96 -30.11 -0.69
CA THR A 498 -12.34 -29.70 -1.02
C THR A 498 -12.66 -28.36 -0.39
N VAL A 499 -13.04 -27.39 -1.22
CA VAL A 499 -13.45 -26.04 -0.82
C VAL A 499 -14.96 -25.92 -0.90
N ARG A 500 -15.60 -25.51 0.19
CA ARG A 500 -17.05 -25.31 0.27
C ARG A 500 -17.42 -23.84 0.32
N GLU A 501 -18.65 -23.53 -0.08
CA GLU A 501 -19.15 -22.16 -0.09
C GLU A 501 -19.16 -21.57 1.32
N GLY A 502 -18.58 -20.39 1.48
CA GLY A 502 -18.49 -19.73 2.78
C GLY A 502 -17.52 -20.36 3.79
N GLU A 503 -16.79 -21.42 3.41
CA GLU A 503 -15.78 -22.07 4.26
C GLU A 503 -14.33 -21.73 3.81
N ILE A 504 -13.41 -21.68 4.78
CA ILE A 504 -11.96 -21.64 4.53
C ILE A 504 -11.42 -23.06 4.74
N ALA A 505 -11.12 -23.75 3.64
CA ALA A 505 -10.41 -25.02 3.68
C ALA A 505 -8.94 -24.80 4.06
N LYS A 506 -8.34 -25.78 4.76
CA LYS A 506 -6.93 -25.79 5.11
C LYS A 506 -6.21 -26.97 4.47
N PHE A 507 -4.95 -26.76 4.10
CA PHE A 507 -4.04 -27.76 3.56
C PHE A 507 -2.66 -27.66 4.24
#